data_AF-S4PU02-F1
#
_entry.id   AF-S4PU02-F1
#
_cell.length_a   1.000
_cell.length_b   1.000
_cell.length_c   1.000
_cell.angle_alpha   90.00
_cell.angle_beta   90.00
_cell.angle_gamma   90.00
#
_symmetry.space_group_name_H-M   'P 1'
#
loop_
_entity.id
_entity.type
_entity.pdbx_description
1 polymer ?
#
loop_
_entity_poly.entity_id
_entity_poly.type
_entity_poly.pdbx_seq_one_letter_code
_entity_poly.pdbx_strand_id
1 'polypeptide(L)'
;MILVDDDFATIISAIEEGKCIFYNIRNFVRFQLSTSIAALSLIALATLMGVPNPLNAMQILWINIIMDGPPAQSLGVEPVDHEVLRRRPRDTKRRIISRSLLLSVLLSAAIIITGTLWVFNREMSDNKITPRDTTMTFTCFVLFDMFNALSCRS
;
A
#
# COMPACT_ATOMS: atom_id res chain seq x y z
N MET A 1 -6.68 17.23 26.06
CA MET A 1 -7.60 16.17 26.49
C MET A 1 -8.39 16.71 27.67
N ILE A 2 -9.72 16.61 27.63
CA ILE A 2 -10.61 16.99 28.74
C ILE A 2 -11.37 15.72 29.10
N LEU A 3 -11.37 15.35 30.38
CA LEU A 3 -12.18 14.26 30.91
C LEU A 3 -13.58 14.81 31.17
N VAL A 4 -14.60 14.19 30.60
CA VAL A 4 -16.01 14.63 30.77
C VAL A 4 -16.64 13.95 31.99
N ASP A 5 -16.04 12.84 32.39
CA ASP A 5 -16.46 11.86 33.38
C ASP A 5 -15.58 11.87 34.65
N ASP A 6 -14.54 12.71 34.70
CA ASP A 6 -13.56 12.82 35.80
C ASP A 6 -12.93 11.47 36.26
N ASP A 7 -12.97 10.44 35.40
CA ASP A 7 -12.42 9.11 35.69
C ASP A 7 -11.00 8.94 35.13
N PHE A 8 -10.09 8.45 35.99
CA PHE A 8 -8.74 8.08 35.58
C PHE A 8 -8.69 6.87 34.65
N ALA A 9 -9.69 5.99 34.68
CA ALA A 9 -9.81 4.86 33.76
C ALA A 9 -9.85 5.33 32.28
N THR A 10 -10.49 6.47 32.02
CA THR A 10 -10.59 7.07 30.68
C THR A 10 -9.23 7.49 30.12
N ILE A 11 -8.26 7.81 30.98
CA ILE A 11 -6.87 8.06 30.56
C ILE A 11 -6.23 6.79 30.03
N ILE A 12 -6.47 5.64 30.66
CA ILE A 12 -5.91 4.36 30.23
C ILE A 12 -6.49 3.98 28.86
N SER A 13 -7.80 4.07 28.70
CA SER A 13 -8.49 3.83 27.42
C SER A 13 -7.98 4.77 26.32
N ALA A 14 -7.74 6.05 26.63
CA ALA A 14 -7.18 7.00 25.68
C ALA A 14 -5.75 6.64 25.24
N ILE A 15 -4.93 6.09 26.13
CA ILE A 15 -3.59 5.59 25.79
C ILE A 15 -3.68 4.35 24.88
N GLU A 16 -4.63 3.44 25.15
CA GLU A 16 -4.87 2.27 24.31
C GLU A 16 -5.30 2.66 22.90
N GLU A 17 -6.25 3.58 22.76
CA GLU A 17 -6.67 4.12 21.48
C GLU A 17 -5.53 4.86 20.75
N GLY A 18 -4.72 5.64 21.47
CA GLY A 18 -3.54 6.28 20.89
C GLY A 18 -2.55 5.28 20.29
N LYS A 19 -2.37 4.11 20.92
CA LYS A 19 -1.54 3.02 20.40
C LYS A 19 -2.18 2.35 19.18
N CYS A 20 -3.49 2.16 19.20
CA CYS A 20 -4.29 1.62 18.10
C CYS A 20 -4.13 2.48 16.83
N ILE A 21 -4.42 3.77 16.95
CA ILE A 21 -4.30 4.75 15.85
C ILE A 21 -2.88 4.76 15.27
N PHE A 22 -1.85 4.76 16.11
CA PHE A 22 -0.47 4.76 15.62
C PHE A 22 -0.11 3.49 14.83
N TYR A 23 -0.59 2.33 15.28
CA TYR A 23 -0.38 1.07 14.58
C TYR A 23 -1.04 1.09 13.20
N ASN A 24 -2.28 1.58 13.13
CA ASN A 24 -3.03 1.71 11.89
C ASN A 24 -2.36 2.69 10.92
N ILE A 25 -1.90 3.86 11.40
CA ILE A 25 -1.14 4.81 10.59
C ILE A 25 0.13 4.15 10.01
N ARG A 26 0.81 3.32 10.78
CA ARG A 26 2.01 2.63 10.29
C ARG A 26 1.69 1.65 9.16
N ASN A 27 0.60 0.91 9.27
CA ASN A 27 0.14 -0.02 8.23
C ASN A 27 -0.37 0.72 6.99
N PHE A 28 -1.10 1.81 7.19
CA PHE A 28 -1.51 2.74 6.15
C PHE A 28 -0.31 3.29 5.37
N VAL A 29 0.69 3.86 6.06
CA VAL A 29 1.90 4.41 5.42
C VAL A 29 2.67 3.31 4.68
N ARG A 30 2.70 2.09 5.22
CA ARG A 30 3.32 0.94 4.56
C ARG A 30 2.65 0.62 3.23
N PHE A 31 1.32 0.53 3.23
CA PHE A 31 0.53 0.25 2.04
C PHE A 31 0.70 1.35 0.99
N GLN A 32 0.50 2.60 1.39
CA GLN A 32 0.65 3.80 0.54
C GLN A 32 2.02 3.85 -0.14
N LEU A 33 3.10 3.72 0.64
CA LEU A 33 4.46 3.72 0.11
C LEU A 33 4.70 2.54 -0.82
N SER A 34 4.12 1.37 -0.52
CA SER A 34 4.24 0.20 -1.39
C SER A 34 3.67 0.45 -2.77
N THR A 35 2.44 0.94 -2.82
CA THR A 35 1.73 1.20 -4.07
C THR A 35 2.42 2.30 -4.88
N SER A 36 2.79 3.42 -4.24
CA SER A 36 3.48 4.51 -4.94
C SER A 36 4.84 4.09 -5.48
N ILE A 37 5.64 3.33 -4.70
CA ILE A 37 6.94 2.84 -5.16
C ILE A 37 6.77 1.82 -6.29
N ALA A 38 5.81 0.89 -6.19
CA ALA A 38 5.54 -0.10 -7.23
C ALA A 38 5.13 0.57 -8.55
N ALA A 39 4.18 1.52 -8.51
CA ALA A 39 3.72 2.24 -9.69
C ALA A 39 4.86 3.05 -10.35
N LEU A 40 5.61 3.84 -9.56
CA LEU A 40 6.73 4.63 -10.07
C LEU A 40 7.85 3.77 -10.64
N SER A 41 8.19 2.67 -9.96
CA SER A 41 9.23 1.74 -10.41
C SER A 41 8.83 0.99 -11.67
N LEU A 42 7.54 0.61 -11.81
CA LEU A 42 7.01 0.01 -13.03
C LEU A 42 7.17 0.94 -14.23
N ILE A 43 6.78 2.21 -14.07
CA ILE A 43 6.88 3.23 -15.14
C ILE A 43 8.35 3.50 -15.48
N ALA A 44 9.21 3.63 -14.47
CA ALA A 44 10.64 3.85 -14.66
C ALA A 44 11.29 2.69 -15.42
N LEU A 45 10.96 1.44 -15.06
CA LEU A 45 11.46 0.25 -15.74
C LEU A 45 10.95 0.13 -17.17
N ALA A 46 9.66 0.39 -17.41
CA ALA A 46 9.10 0.39 -18.76
C ALA A 46 9.79 1.41 -19.67
N THR A 47 10.02 2.63 -19.14
CA THR A 47 10.72 3.70 -19.86
C THR A 47 12.18 3.33 -20.13
N LEU A 48 12.87 2.72 -19.17
CA LEU A 48 14.28 2.33 -19.30
C LEU A 48 14.49 1.16 -20.25
N MET A 49 13.54 0.22 -20.31
CA MET A 49 13.53 -0.90 -21.26
C MET A 49 13.10 -0.48 -22.68
N GLY A 50 12.68 0.77 -22.88
CA GLY A 50 12.20 1.27 -24.17
C GLY A 50 10.89 0.63 -24.63
N VAL A 51 10.18 -0.07 -23.73
CA VAL A 51 8.86 -0.62 -24.02
C VAL A 51 7.81 0.49 -23.91
N PRO A 52 6.76 0.45 -24.74
CA PRO A 52 5.66 1.38 -24.61
C PRO A 52 5.04 1.28 -23.22
N ASN A 53 4.71 2.43 -22.65
CA ASN A 53 4.28 2.50 -21.26
C ASN A 53 3.01 1.64 -21.07
N PRO A 54 3.03 0.63 -20.18
CA PRO A 54 1.91 -0.29 -20.00
C PRO A 54 0.64 0.41 -19.48
N LEU A 55 0.78 1.59 -18.89
CA LEU A 55 -0.31 2.35 -18.29
C LEU A 55 -0.41 3.75 -18.90
N ASN A 56 -1.64 4.18 -19.17
CA ASN A 56 -1.96 5.54 -19.59
C ASN A 56 -1.88 6.50 -18.38
N ALA A 57 -1.55 7.78 -18.61
CA ALA A 57 -1.52 8.82 -17.59
C ALA A 57 -2.84 8.91 -16.77
N MET A 58 -3.99 8.76 -17.45
CA MET A 58 -5.29 8.74 -16.77
C MET A 58 -5.47 7.51 -15.86
N GLN A 59 -4.97 6.34 -16.28
CA GLN A 59 -5.02 5.12 -15.47
C GLN A 59 -4.14 5.24 -14.22
N ILE A 60 -2.99 5.90 -14.32
CA ILE A 60 -2.11 6.16 -13.19
C ILE A 60 -2.77 7.10 -12.17
N LEU A 61 -3.42 8.17 -12.63
CA LEU A 61 -4.18 9.06 -11.75
C LEU A 61 -5.32 8.31 -11.06
N TRP A 62 -6.02 7.46 -11.80
CA TRP A 62 -7.11 6.65 -11.28
C TRP A 62 -6.65 5.66 -10.20
N ILE A 63 -5.48 5.01 -10.40
CA ILE A 63 -4.86 4.14 -9.39
C ILE A 63 -4.60 4.93 -8.11
N ASN A 64 -3.96 6.11 -8.18
CA ASN A 64 -3.71 6.90 -6.97
C ASN A 64 -5.01 7.25 -6.23
N ILE A 65 -6.07 7.66 -6.95
CA ILE A 65 -7.34 8.02 -6.31
C ILE A 65 -8.00 6.81 -5.62
N ILE A 66 -8.06 5.66 -6.29
CA ILE A 66 -8.70 4.46 -5.71
C ILE A 66 -7.88 3.89 -4.57
N MET A 67 -6.55 3.87 -4.68
CA MET A 67 -5.70 3.24 -3.67
C MET A 67 -5.62 4.08 -2.40
N ASP A 68 -5.62 5.42 -2.52
CA ASP A 68 -5.60 6.35 -1.37
C ASP A 68 -6.94 6.45 -0.67
N GLY A 69 -8.03 6.09 -1.36
CA GLY A 69 -9.40 6.20 -0.86
C GLY A 69 -9.80 4.99 0.00
N PRO A 70 -10.68 4.10 -0.48
CA PRO A 70 -11.29 3.05 0.34
C PRO A 70 -10.31 2.10 1.06
N PRO A 71 -9.26 1.54 0.40
CA PRO A 71 -8.38 0.57 1.06
C PRO A 71 -7.55 1.22 2.17
N ALA A 72 -7.01 2.40 1.90
CA ALA A 72 -6.16 3.09 2.85
C ALA A 72 -6.96 3.62 4.05
N GLN A 73 -8.18 4.13 3.83
CA GLN A 73 -9.09 4.50 4.92
C GLN A 73 -9.49 3.29 5.77
N SER A 74 -9.74 2.13 5.14
CA SER A 74 -10.13 0.90 5.84
C SER A 74 -9.03 0.38 6.77
N LEU A 75 -7.77 0.44 6.33
CA LEU A 75 -6.60 0.10 7.15
C LEU A 75 -6.40 1.07 8.33
N GLY A 76 -6.91 2.31 8.22
CA GLY A 76 -6.87 3.32 9.28
C GLY A 76 -7.80 3.01 10.46
N VAL A 77 -8.90 2.29 10.22
CA VAL A 77 -9.97 2.02 11.19
C VAL A 77 -10.04 0.57 11.65
N GLU A 78 -9.04 -0.24 11.29
CA GLU A 78 -9.02 -1.65 11.61
C GLU A 78 -8.80 -1.87 13.12
N PRO A 79 -9.61 -2.72 13.78
CA PRO A 79 -9.42 -3.03 15.19
C PRO A 79 -8.06 -3.70 15.40
N VAL A 80 -7.26 -3.11 16.28
CA VAL A 80 -5.92 -3.60 16.58
C VAL A 80 -5.97 -4.70 17.64
N ASP A 81 -5.18 -5.75 17.42
CA ASP A 81 -5.11 -6.90 18.31
C ASP A 81 -4.68 -6.51 19.74
N HIS A 82 -5.32 -7.11 20.75
CA HIS A 82 -5.06 -6.82 22.16
C HIS A 82 -3.61 -7.14 22.58
N GLU A 83 -2.92 -8.01 21.83
CA GLU A 83 -1.50 -8.25 22.03
C GLU A 83 -0.63 -7.02 21.74
N VAL A 84 -1.04 -6.16 20.79
CA VAL A 84 -0.35 -4.90 20.48
C VAL A 84 -0.54 -3.89 21.61
N LEU A 85 -1.70 -3.91 22.27
CA LEU A 85 -1.99 -3.08 23.45
C LEU A 85 -1.11 -3.48 24.65
N ARG A 86 -0.70 -4.74 24.75
CA ARG A 86 0.25 -5.21 25.80
C ARG A 86 1.72 -4.87 25.53
N ARG A 87 2.07 -4.42 24.32
CA ARG A 87 3.47 -4.06 23.98
C ARG A 87 3.91 -2.81 24.75
N ARG A 88 5.20 -2.76 25.11
CA ARG A 88 5.81 -1.60 25.79
C ARG A 88 5.63 -0.31 24.97
N PRO A 89 5.59 0.87 25.62
CA PRO A 89 5.55 2.16 24.93
C PRO A 89 6.62 2.26 23.85
N ARG A 90 6.24 2.82 22.71
CA ARG A 90 7.13 2.99 21.56
C ARG A 90 8.32 3.86 21.95
N ASP A 91 9.50 3.44 21.52
CA ASP A 91 10.69 4.29 21.52
C ASP A 91 10.54 5.37 20.43
N THR A 92 10.51 6.64 20.84
CA THR A 92 10.36 7.80 19.95
C THR A 92 11.51 7.93 18.95
N LYS A 93 12.67 7.34 19.26
CA LYS A 93 13.85 7.33 18.38
C LYS A 93 13.75 6.34 17.22
N ARG A 94 12.80 5.39 17.26
CA ARG A 94 12.59 4.44 16.15
C ARG A 94 11.86 5.11 14.99
N ARG A 95 12.46 5.03 13.80
CA ARG A 95 11.84 5.46 12.54
C ARG A 95 10.55 4.67 12.29
N ILE A 96 9.53 5.35 11.77
CA ILE A 96 8.24 4.74 11.39
C ILE A 96 8.46 3.71 10.27
N ILE A 97 9.32 4.05 9.31
CA ILE A 97 9.77 3.19 8.22
C ILE A 97 10.96 2.35 8.70
N SER A 98 10.72 1.08 9.00
CA SER A 98 11.78 0.12 9.34
C SER A 98 12.38 -0.52 8.09
N ARG A 99 13.64 -0.97 8.16
CA ARG A 99 14.29 -1.69 7.03
C ARG A 99 13.49 -2.92 6.60
N SER A 100 12.91 -3.65 7.55
CA SER A 100 12.02 -4.80 7.28
C SER A 100 10.75 -4.40 6.51
N LEU A 101 10.23 -3.20 6.75
CA LEU A 101 9.04 -2.69 6.09
C LEU A 101 9.40 -2.32 4.64
N LEU A 102 10.51 -1.62 4.46
CA LEU A 102 11.05 -1.31 3.14
C LEU A 102 11.33 -2.57 2.31
N LEU A 103 11.90 -3.61 2.92
CA LEU A 103 12.22 -4.86 2.24
C LEU A 103 10.95 -5.62 1.81
N SER A 104 9.93 -5.63 2.66
CA SER A 104 8.63 -6.23 2.31
C SER A 104 7.94 -5.45 1.18
N VAL A 105 7.97 -4.11 1.26
CA VAL A 105 7.44 -3.22 0.21
C VAL A 105 8.14 -3.49 -1.12
N LEU A 106 9.47 -3.60 -1.12
CA LEU A 106 10.24 -3.90 -2.32
C LEU A 106 9.92 -5.29 -2.89
N LEU A 107 9.73 -6.31 -2.04
CA LEU A 107 9.33 -7.64 -2.47
C LEU A 107 7.93 -7.62 -3.11
N SER A 108 6.95 -6.98 -2.48
CA SER A 108 5.62 -6.80 -3.04
C SER A 108 5.66 -6.05 -4.38
N ALA A 109 6.40 -4.94 -4.43
CA ALA A 109 6.57 -4.16 -5.65
C ALA A 109 7.21 -5.01 -6.77
N ALA A 110 8.24 -5.80 -6.47
CA ALA A 110 8.87 -6.67 -7.44
C ALA A 110 7.91 -7.73 -8.00
N ILE A 111 7.03 -8.30 -7.16
CA ILE A 111 6.00 -9.26 -7.59
C ILE A 111 5.00 -8.58 -8.53
N ILE A 112 4.49 -7.40 -8.16
CA ILE A 112 3.55 -6.62 -8.98
C ILE A 112 4.19 -6.28 -10.33
N ILE A 113 5.42 -5.77 -10.32
CA ILE A 113 6.16 -5.38 -11.52
C ILE A 113 6.41 -6.59 -12.43
N THR A 114 6.89 -7.70 -11.87
CA THR A 114 7.19 -8.91 -12.64
C THR A 114 5.92 -9.51 -13.23
N GLY A 115 4.83 -9.57 -12.46
CA GLY A 115 3.53 -10.06 -12.92
C GLY A 115 2.94 -9.19 -14.03
N THR A 116 2.97 -7.87 -13.87
CA THR A 116 2.43 -6.94 -14.87
C THR A 116 3.27 -6.88 -16.14
N LEU A 117 4.60 -6.91 -16.04
CA LEU A 117 5.48 -7.01 -17.21
C LEU A 117 5.33 -8.35 -17.93
N TRP A 118 5.13 -9.46 -17.20
CA TRP A 118 4.91 -10.77 -17.81
C TRP A 118 3.59 -10.82 -18.60
N VAL A 119 2.51 -10.30 -18.03
CA VAL A 119 1.21 -10.16 -18.73
C VAL A 119 1.34 -9.24 -19.94
N PHE A 120 2.01 -8.10 -19.77
CA PHE A 120 2.23 -7.16 -20.87
C PHE A 120 3.01 -7.80 -22.03
N ASN A 121 4.10 -8.51 -21.75
CA ASN A 121 4.90 -9.19 -22.78
C ASN A 121 4.11 -10.31 -23.48
N ARG A 122 3.26 -11.04 -22.74
CA ARG A 122 2.39 -12.07 -23.32
C ARG A 122 1.36 -11.48 -24.29
N GLU A 123 0.71 -10.39 -23.90
CA GLU A 123 -0.31 -9.72 -24.74
C GLU A 123 0.33 -8.96 -25.91
N MET A 124 1.58 -8.50 -25.78
CA MET A 124 2.33 -7.82 -26.85
C MET A 124 2.88 -8.77 -27.94
N SER A 125 2.30 -9.97 -28.13
CA SER A 125 2.69 -10.88 -29.21
C SER A 125 2.41 -10.33 -30.62
N ASP A 126 1.44 -9.43 -30.77
CA ASP A 126 1.06 -8.84 -32.08
C ASP A 126 1.81 -7.53 -32.42
N ASN A 127 2.78 -7.12 -31.59
CA ASN A 127 3.63 -5.93 -31.78
C ASN A 127 2.87 -4.60 -31.99
N LYS A 128 1.57 -4.56 -31.67
CA LYS A 128 0.70 -3.40 -31.70
C LYS A 128 0.07 -3.20 -30.34
N ILE A 129 0.17 -2.00 -29.80
CA ILE A 129 -0.48 -1.62 -28.54
C ILE A 129 -1.97 -1.45 -28.83
N THR A 130 -2.76 -2.46 -28.49
CA THR A 130 -4.21 -2.40 -28.62
C THR A 130 -4.80 -1.83 -27.32
N PRO A 131 -5.92 -1.09 -27.36
CA PRO A 131 -6.62 -0.68 -26.14
C PRO A 131 -6.99 -1.84 -25.19
N ARG A 132 -7.05 -3.06 -25.72
CA ARG A 132 -7.24 -4.30 -24.96
C ARG A 132 -6.06 -4.60 -24.04
N ASP A 133 -4.83 -4.42 -24.52
CA ASP A 133 -3.60 -4.80 -23.81
C ASP A 133 -3.35 -3.88 -22.62
N THR A 134 -3.61 -2.58 -22.80
CA THR A 134 -3.55 -1.58 -21.73
C THR A 134 -4.64 -1.79 -20.68
N THR A 135 -5.84 -2.23 -21.09
CA THR A 135 -6.93 -2.54 -20.15
C THR A 135 -6.64 -3.82 -19.34
N MET A 136 -6.09 -4.86 -19.98
CA MET A 136 -5.67 -6.08 -19.28
C MET A 136 -4.54 -5.81 -18.30
N THR A 137 -3.52 -5.06 -18.73
CA THR A 137 -2.37 -4.74 -17.87
C THR A 137 -2.80 -3.89 -16.68
N PHE A 138 -3.68 -2.91 -16.91
CA PHE A 138 -4.29 -2.11 -15.85
C PHE A 138 -5.08 -2.96 -14.85
N THR A 139 -5.96 -3.84 -15.34
CA THR A 139 -6.78 -4.69 -14.47
C THR A 139 -5.92 -5.65 -13.65
N CYS A 140 -4.87 -6.21 -14.26
CA CYS A 140 -3.90 -7.05 -13.58
C CYS A 140 -3.13 -6.30 -12.49
N PHE A 141 -2.69 -5.08 -12.78
CA PHE A 141 -2.05 -4.20 -11.80
C PHE A 141 -2.97 -3.94 -10.60
N VAL A 142 -4.22 -3.55 -10.84
CA VAL A 142 -5.20 -3.27 -9.77
C VAL A 142 -5.47 -4.51 -8.91
N LEU A 143 -5.63 -5.69 -9.53
CA LEU A 143 -5.84 -6.93 -8.79
C LEU A 143 -4.64 -7.27 -7.91
N PHE A 144 -3.42 -7.19 -8.45
CA PHE A 144 -2.22 -7.44 -7.66
C PHE A 144 -2.06 -6.45 -6.49
N ASP A 145 -2.41 -5.19 -6.70
CA ASP A 145 -2.33 -4.18 -5.64
C ASP A 145 -3.40 -4.39 -4.56
N MET A 146 -4.60 -4.88 -4.92
CA MET A 146 -5.58 -5.36 -3.94
C MET A 146 -5.05 -6.53 -3.11
N PHE A 147 -4.38 -7.50 -3.73
CA PHE A 147 -3.72 -8.60 -2.99
C PHE A 147 -2.59 -8.09 -2.08
N ASN A 148 -1.85 -7.08 -2.53
CA ASN A 148 -0.83 -6.43 -1.72
C ASN A 148 -1.45 -5.68 -0.52
N ALA A 149 -2.62 -5.07 -0.69
CA ALA A 149 -3.38 -4.45 0.40
C ALA A 149 -3.72 -5.48 1.50
N LEU A 150 -4.23 -6.64 1.10
CA LEU A 150 -4.53 -7.74 2.01
C LEU A 150 -3.25 -8.29 2.69
N SER A 151 -2.14 -8.34 1.96
CA SER A 151 -0.85 -8.78 2.51
C SER A 151 -0.25 -7.77 3.50
N CYS A 152 -0.57 -6.48 3.34
CA CYS A 152 -0.13 -5.42 4.26
C CYS A 152 -0.99 -5.30 5.52
N ARG A 153 -2.16 -5.92 5.53
CA ARG A 153 -3.02 -6.05 6.71
C ARG A 153 -2.48 -7.06 7.72
N SER A 154 -1.81 -8.13 7.26
CA SER A 154 -1.18 -9.15 8.11
C SER A 154 0.22 -8.74 8.58
#